data_AF-A0A8S3Z499-F1
#
_entry.id   AF-A0A8S3Z499-F1
#
_cell.length_a   1.000
_cell.length_b   1.000
_cell.length_c   1.000
_cell.angle_alpha   90.00
_cell.angle_beta   90.00
_cell.angle_gamma   90.00
#
_symmetry.space_group_name_H-M   'P 1'
#
loop_
_entity.id
_entity.type
_entity.pdbx_description
1 polymer ?
#
loop_
_entity_poly.entity_id
_entity_poly.type
_entity_poly.pdbx_seq_one_letter_code
_entity_poly.pdbx_strand_id
1 'polypeptide(L)'
;GVIQAGGFQRIWSINEEWGRIQFFNFDPDPTVRHTVWNLIIGTALTNVGTFGVNQASVQRYSSLPTLASAKLSVTLNILGLIVIYVPVCLVGVVLFAYYAGKDCDPLASKLVDNSNQLVPYFVMEILNYPGVPGLFVSSLFSGAL
;
A
#
# COMPACT_ATOMS: atom_id res chain seq x y z
N GLY A 1 3.16 -12.54 -10.37
CA GLY A 1 4.08 -12.00 -9.36
C GLY A 1 4.89 -13.11 -8.71
N VAL A 2 4.41 -13.67 -7.60
CA VAL A 2 5.19 -14.59 -6.74
C VAL A 2 5.76 -15.81 -7.48
N ILE A 3 4.95 -16.48 -8.30
CA ILE A 3 5.39 -17.67 -9.06
C ILE A 3 6.47 -17.31 -10.08
N GLN A 4 6.29 -16.20 -10.80
CA GLN A 4 7.25 -15.74 -11.81
C GLN A 4 8.56 -15.23 -11.20
N ALA A 5 8.53 -14.76 -9.95
CA ALA A 5 9.71 -14.32 -9.20
C ALA A 5 10.47 -15.47 -8.49
N GLY A 6 10.12 -16.74 -8.75
CA GLY A 6 10.82 -17.89 -8.18
C GLY A 6 10.33 -18.31 -6.79
N GLY A 7 9.13 -17.88 -6.38
CA GLY A 7 8.50 -18.27 -5.11
C GLY A 7 8.75 -17.30 -3.96
N PHE A 8 7.93 -17.44 -2.90
CA PHE A 8 7.94 -16.50 -1.76
C PHE A 8 9.27 -16.46 -1.02
N GLN A 9 9.94 -17.62 -0.85
CA GLN A 9 11.21 -17.72 -0.15
C GLN A 9 12.32 -16.90 -0.84
N ARG A 10 12.40 -16.98 -2.18
CA ARG A 10 13.38 -16.23 -2.97
C ARG A 10 13.12 -14.73 -2.93
N ILE A 11 11.84 -14.34 -2.99
CA ILE A 11 11.42 -12.94 -2.88
C ILE A 11 11.84 -12.37 -1.52
N TRP A 12 11.63 -13.12 -0.45
CA TRP A 12 12.01 -12.70 0.89
C TRP A 12 13.53 -12.53 1.01
N SER A 13 14.31 -13.52 0.55
CA SER A 13 15.77 -13.45 0.64
C SER A 13 16.37 -12.27 -0.13
N ILE A 14 15.86 -11.98 -1.34
CA ILE A 14 16.31 -10.83 -2.13
C ILE A 14 16.02 -9.52 -1.40
N ASN A 15 14.82 -9.36 -0.83
CA ASN A 15 14.48 -8.13 -0.12
C ASN A 15 15.29 -7.96 1.17
N GLU A 16 15.66 -9.05 1.83
CA GLU A 16 16.53 -9.04 3.01
C GLU A 16 17.98 -8.69 2.64
N GLU A 17 18.56 -9.32 1.61
CA GLU A 17 19.92 -9.04 1.10
C GLU A 17 20.09 -7.57 0.69
N TRP A 18 19.05 -6.98 0.09
CA TRP A 18 19.05 -5.57 -0.33
C TRP A 18 18.61 -4.60 0.78
N GLY A 19 18.43 -5.07 2.01
CA GLY A 19 18.08 -4.25 3.17
C GLY A 19 16.72 -3.54 3.07
N ARG A 20 15.78 -4.07 2.27
CA ARG A 20 14.44 -3.49 2.08
C ARG A 20 13.47 -3.84 3.21
N ILE A 21 13.73 -4.92 3.92
CA ILE A 21 12.91 -5.35 5.06
C ILE A 21 13.47 -4.74 6.34
N GLN A 22 12.84 -3.65 6.81
CA GLN A 22 13.20 -2.98 8.07
C GLN A 22 11.95 -2.84 8.94
N PHE A 23 11.80 -3.72 9.94
CA PHE A 23 10.61 -3.71 10.81
C PHE A 23 10.68 -2.65 11.91
N PHE A 24 11.86 -2.45 12.50
CA PHE A 24 12.01 -1.73 13.76
C PHE A 24 13.13 -0.69 13.68
N ASN A 25 12.88 0.40 12.96
CA ASN A 25 13.75 1.57 12.98
C ASN A 25 13.28 2.56 14.05
N PHE A 26 13.95 2.59 15.20
CA PHE A 26 13.63 3.45 16.35
C PHE A 26 14.41 4.78 16.37
N ASP A 27 15.07 5.14 15.27
CA ASP A 27 15.77 6.41 15.15
C ASP A 27 14.80 7.59 15.40
N PRO A 28 15.10 8.50 16.35
CA PRO A 28 14.27 9.66 16.64
C PRO A 28 14.40 10.79 15.61
N ASP A 29 15.28 10.69 14.61
CA ASP A 29 15.47 11.71 13.59
C ASP A 29 14.20 11.91 12.74
N PRO A 30 13.57 13.10 12.77
CA PRO A 30 12.36 13.39 12.01
C PRO A 30 12.61 13.51 10.50
N THR A 31 13.86 13.61 10.04
CA THR A 31 14.21 13.65 8.61
C THR A 31 14.20 12.27 7.96
N VAL A 32 14.27 11.19 8.76
CA VAL A 32 14.17 9.83 8.27
C VAL A 32 12.72 9.52 7.89
N ARG A 33 12.50 9.20 6.61
CA ARG A 33 11.16 9.05 6.01
C ARG A 33 10.25 8.06 6.74
N HIS A 34 10.80 6.93 7.20
CA HIS A 34 10.04 5.88 7.87
C HIS A 34 10.78 5.40 9.11
N THR A 35 10.36 5.93 10.27
CA THR A 35 10.75 5.44 11.60
C THR A 35 9.49 5.04 12.36
N VAL A 36 9.63 4.23 13.40
CA VAL A 36 8.51 3.86 14.27
C VAL A 36 7.82 5.12 14.82
N TRP A 37 8.59 6.14 15.20
CA TRP A 37 8.07 7.40 15.72
C TRP A 37 7.27 8.17 14.67
N ASN A 38 7.84 8.39 13.48
CA ASN A 38 7.17 9.15 12.42
C ASN A 38 5.92 8.43 11.91
N LEU A 39 5.96 7.09 11.83
CA LEU A 39 4.81 6.29 11.46
C LEU A 39 3.72 6.35 12.52
N ILE A 40 4.02 6.17 13.81
CA ILE A 40 3.00 6.21 14.86
C ILE A 40 2.38 7.61 14.96
N ILE A 41 3.21 8.65 15.08
CA ILE A 41 2.74 10.03 15.28
C ILE A 41 2.03 10.53 14.02
N GLY A 42 2.65 10.38 12.85
CA GLY A 42 2.07 10.84 11.58
C GLY A 42 0.77 10.11 11.23
N THR A 43 0.73 8.79 11.44
CA THR A 43 -0.49 8.00 11.21
C THR A 43 -1.57 8.36 12.23
N ALA A 44 -1.23 8.55 13.51
CA ALA A 44 -2.21 8.96 14.53
C ALA A 44 -2.86 10.31 14.18
N LEU A 45 -2.06 11.33 13.86
CA LEU A 45 -2.56 12.66 13.48
C LEU A 45 -3.44 12.59 12.21
N THR A 46 -3.01 11.85 11.20
CA THR A 46 -3.75 11.69 9.94
C THR A 46 -5.10 10.99 10.16
N ASN A 47 -5.13 9.96 11.02
CA ASN A 47 -6.37 9.26 11.37
C ASN A 47 -7.31 10.12 12.19
N VAL A 48 -6.80 10.91 13.14
CA VAL A 48 -7.61 11.87 13.90
C VAL A 48 -8.25 12.90 12.96
N GLY A 49 -7.50 13.42 11.99
CA GLY A 49 -8.06 14.29 10.95
C GLY A 49 -9.15 13.59 10.13
N THR A 50 -8.86 12.39 9.63
CA THR A 50 -9.75 11.63 8.74
C THR A 50 -11.04 11.14 9.42
N PHE A 51 -10.97 10.72 10.68
CA PHE A 51 -12.11 10.17 11.40
C PHE A 51 -12.80 11.17 12.33
N GLY A 52 -12.03 12.11 12.90
CA GLY A 52 -12.54 13.07 13.88
C GLY A 52 -13.00 14.40 13.28
N VAL A 53 -12.38 14.87 12.19
CA VAL A 53 -12.59 16.24 11.67
C VAL A 53 -13.10 16.25 10.24
N ASN A 54 -12.85 15.20 9.46
CA ASN A 54 -13.33 15.12 8.08
C ASN A 54 -14.86 15.14 8.03
N GLN A 55 -15.41 16.15 7.34
CA GLN A 55 -16.84 16.37 7.23
C GLN A 55 -17.59 15.12 6.73
N ALA A 56 -17.08 14.46 5.68
CA ALA A 56 -17.73 13.28 5.11
C ALA A 56 -17.79 12.11 6.10
N SER A 57 -16.74 11.91 6.90
CA SER A 57 -16.68 10.86 7.92
C SER A 57 -17.67 11.14 9.06
N VAL A 58 -17.66 12.36 9.60
CA VAL A 58 -18.56 12.77 10.69
C VAL A 58 -20.03 12.65 10.26
N GLN A 59 -20.36 13.11 9.05
CA GLN A 59 -21.72 12.99 8.51
C GLN A 59 -22.19 11.54 8.38
N ARG A 60 -21.32 10.61 7.95
CA ARG A 60 -21.65 9.18 7.89
C ARG A 60 -22.02 8.63 9.27
N TYR A 61 -21.32 9.05 10.33
CA TYR A 61 -21.60 8.58 11.69
C TYR A 61 -22.88 9.19 12.25
N SER A 62 -23.12 10.49 12.01
CA SER A 62 -24.32 11.19 12.45
C SER A 62 -25.61 10.76 11.73
N SER A 63 -25.50 10.10 10.58
CA SER A 63 -26.65 9.57 9.82
C SER A 63 -27.15 8.22 10.33
N LEU A 64 -26.45 7.61 11.30
CA LEU A 64 -26.82 6.31 11.87
C LEU A 64 -27.79 6.48 13.04
N PRO A 65 -28.75 5.54 13.22
CA PRO A 65 -29.82 5.69 14.20
C PRO A 65 -29.36 5.54 15.65
N THR A 66 -28.21 4.89 15.90
CA THR A 66 -27.71 4.65 17.26
C THR A 66 -26.19 4.85 17.34
N LEU A 67 -25.71 5.23 18.53
CA LEU A 67 -24.28 5.34 18.83
C LEU A 67 -23.56 3.99 18.69
N ALA A 68 -24.23 2.88 19.00
CA ALA A 68 -23.66 1.54 18.84
C ALA A 68 -23.40 1.21 17.36
N SER A 69 -24.34 1.54 16.47
CA SER A 69 -24.17 1.38 15.02
C SER A 69 -23.05 2.25 14.47
N ALA A 70 -22.92 3.49 14.95
CA ALA A 70 -21.83 4.38 14.59
C ALA A 70 -20.46 3.83 14.99
N LYS A 71 -20.31 3.37 16.23
CA LYS A 71 -19.07 2.73 16.70
C LYS A 71 -18.74 1.47 15.90
N LEU A 72 -19.73 0.61 15.62
CA LEU A 72 -19.53 -0.59 14.82
C LEU A 72 -19.07 -0.26 13.39
N SER A 73 -19.66 0.76 12.75
CA SER A 73 -19.26 1.19 11.41
C SER A 73 -17.80 1.63 11.34
N VAL A 74 -17.35 2.42 12.32
CA VAL A 74 -15.93 2.85 12.43
C VAL A 74 -15.02 1.64 12.64
N THR A 75 -15.36 0.75 13.58
CA THR A 75 -14.55 -0.43 13.88
C THR A 75 -14.40 -1.34 12.66
N LEU A 76 -15.49 -1.59 11.93
CA LEU A 76 -15.45 -2.39 10.70
C LEU A 76 -14.59 -1.72 9.61
N ASN A 77 -14.66 -0.39 9.50
CA ASN A 77 -13.83 0.35 8.56
C ASN A 77 -12.32 0.22 8.89
N ILE A 78 -11.95 0.34 10.16
CA ILE A 78 -10.56 0.17 10.62
C ILE A 78 -10.07 -1.26 10.32
N LEU A 79 -10.88 -2.28 10.62
CA LEU A 79 -10.53 -3.67 10.31
C LEU A 79 -10.35 -3.89 8.81
N GLY A 80 -11.23 -3.33 7.97
CA GLY A 80 -11.10 -3.39 6.52
C GLY A 80 -9.79 -2.76 6.02
N LEU A 81 -9.40 -1.61 6.57
CA LEU A 81 -8.13 -0.97 6.23
C LEU A 81 -6.92 -1.82 6.60
N ILE A 82 -6.92 -2.44 7.78
CA ILE A 82 -5.85 -3.35 8.21
C ILE A 82 -5.70 -4.53 7.22
N VAL A 83 -6.82 -5.13 6.82
CA VAL A 83 -6.83 -6.24 5.86
C VAL A 83 -6.30 -5.82 4.50
N ILE A 84 -6.57 -4.58 4.05
CA ILE A 84 -6.09 -4.04 2.77
C ILE A 84 -4.59 -3.69 2.81
N TYR A 85 -4.05 -3.25 3.94
CA TYR A 85 -2.64 -2.88 4.03
C TYR A 85 -1.69 -4.07 3.81
N VAL A 86 -2.04 -5.26 4.29
CA VAL A 86 -1.22 -6.47 4.14
C VAL A 86 -0.91 -6.79 2.67
N PRO A 87 -1.89 -6.96 1.76
CA PRO A 87 -1.61 -7.23 0.36
C PRO A 87 -0.90 -6.06 -0.35
N VAL A 88 -1.15 -4.81 0.04
CA VAL A 88 -0.45 -3.65 -0.52
C VAL A 88 1.05 -3.73 -0.24
N CYS A 89 1.43 -4.02 1.01
CA CYS A 89 2.83 -4.23 1.37
C CYS A 89 3.45 -5.42 0.62
N LEU A 90 2.72 -6.54 0.51
CA LEU A 90 3.19 -7.73 -0.21
C LEU A 90 3.43 -7.43 -1.70
N VAL A 91 2.57 -6.65 -2.36
CA VAL A 91 2.77 -6.23 -3.76
C VAL A 91 4.07 -5.46 -3.91
N GLY A 92 4.40 -4.55 -2.98
CA GLY A 92 5.67 -3.81 -2.98
C GLY A 92 6.90 -4.72 -2.89
N VAL A 93 6.88 -5.68 -1.96
CA VAL A 93 7.96 -6.65 -1.76
C VAL A 93 8.15 -7.54 -3.00
N VAL A 94 7.06 -7.99 -3.60
CA VAL A 94 7.08 -8.82 -4.83
C VAL A 94 7.57 -8.01 -6.03
N LEU A 95 7.12 -6.77 -6.18
CA LEU A 95 7.53 -5.88 -7.27
C LEU A 95 9.04 -5.63 -7.22
N PHE A 96 9.59 -5.33 -6.04
CA PHE A 96 11.03 -5.14 -5.88
C PHE A 96 11.82 -6.40 -6.25
N ALA A 97 11.46 -7.57 -5.69
CA ALA A 97 12.16 -8.82 -5.98
C ALA A 97 12.07 -9.23 -7.45
N TYR A 98 10.96 -8.96 -8.12
CA TYR A 98 10.78 -9.27 -9.53
C TYR A 98 11.74 -8.48 -10.43
N TYR A 99 11.84 -7.17 -10.22
CA TYR A 99 12.73 -6.32 -11.00
C TYR A 99 14.21 -6.51 -10.62
N ALA A 100 14.51 -6.70 -9.33
CA ALA A 100 15.85 -7.05 -8.88
C ALA A 100 16.33 -8.39 -9.46
N GLY A 101 15.46 -9.40 -9.55
CA GLY A 101 15.79 -10.70 -10.15
C GLY A 101 15.97 -10.67 -11.68
N LYS A 102 15.51 -9.61 -12.35
CA LYS A 102 15.73 -9.39 -13.79
C LYS A 102 16.94 -8.49 -14.08
N ASP A 103 17.67 -8.03 -13.05
CA ASP A 103 18.73 -7.01 -13.16
C ASP A 103 18.28 -5.78 -13.95
N CYS A 104 16.99 -5.43 -13.86
CA CYS A 104 16.37 -4.37 -14.65
C CYS A 104 15.57 -3.44 -13.75
N ASP A 105 15.99 -2.18 -13.69
CA ASP A 105 15.24 -1.14 -13.00
C ASP A 105 14.35 -0.37 -14.01
N PRO A 106 13.01 -0.50 -13.93
CA PRO A 106 12.08 0.19 -14.81
C PRO A 106 12.14 1.73 -14.69
N LEU A 107 12.61 2.27 -13.56
CA LEU A 107 12.85 3.71 -13.38
C LEU A 107 14.13 4.14 -14.10
N ALA A 108 15.25 3.41 -13.88
CA ALA A 108 16.53 3.75 -14.51
C ALA A 108 16.52 3.56 -16.03
N SER A 109 15.75 2.58 -16.52
CA SER A 109 15.58 2.30 -17.95
C SER A 109 14.58 3.23 -18.66
N LYS A 110 13.99 4.21 -17.95
CA LYS A 110 12.97 5.15 -18.47
C LYS A 110 11.72 4.48 -19.06
N LEU A 111 11.43 3.24 -18.67
CA LEU A 111 10.16 2.60 -18.97
C LEU A 111 9.01 3.23 -18.18
N VAL A 112 9.33 3.82 -17.03
CA VAL A 112 8.40 4.52 -16.15
C VAL A 112 8.99 5.87 -15.73
N ASP A 113 8.23 6.94 -15.94
CA ASP A 113 8.69 8.32 -15.67
C ASP A 113 8.50 8.73 -14.20
N ASN A 114 7.56 8.07 -13.50
CA ASN A 114 7.21 8.36 -12.12
C ASN A 114 7.09 7.08 -11.29
N SER A 115 7.67 7.05 -10.08
CA SER A 115 7.58 5.89 -9.17
C SER A 115 6.13 5.47 -8.85
N ASN A 116 5.15 6.36 -8.94
CA ASN A 116 3.73 6.05 -8.74
C ASN A 116 3.14 5.16 -9.85
N GLN A 117 3.78 5.08 -11.01
CA GLN A 117 3.33 4.27 -12.15
C GLN A 117 3.92 2.85 -12.15
N LEU A 118 4.84 2.53 -11.24
CA LEU A 118 5.47 1.22 -11.15
C LEU A 118 4.47 0.08 -10.96
N VAL A 119 3.54 0.23 -10.03
CA VAL A 119 2.54 -0.81 -9.73
C VAL A 119 1.59 -1.01 -10.91
N PRO A 120 1.00 0.04 -11.53
CA PRO A 120 0.25 -0.11 -12.76
C PRO A 120 1.05 -0.78 -13.88
N TYR A 121 2.29 -0.35 -14.12
CA TYR A 121 3.15 -0.94 -15.16
C TYR A 121 3.39 -2.44 -14.92
N PHE A 122 3.74 -2.80 -13.68
CA PHE A 122 3.94 -4.19 -13.27
C PHE A 122 2.70 -5.07 -13.47
N VAL A 123 1.50 -4.53 -13.16
CA VAL A 123 0.24 -5.24 -13.38
C VAL A 123 -0.02 -5.44 -14.88
N MET A 124 0.21 -4.44 -15.71
CA MET A 124 0.07 -4.55 -17.18
C MET A 124 1.05 -5.60 -17.75
N GLU A 125 2.27 -5.65 -17.24
CA GLU A 125 3.31 -6.59 -17.70
C GLU A 125 2.98 -8.05 -17.33
N ILE A 126 2.55 -8.30 -16.08
CA ILE A 126 2.32 -9.66 -15.57
C ILE A 126 0.93 -10.20 -15.91
N LEU A 127 -0.10 -9.35 -15.85
CA LEU A 127 -1.50 -9.73 -16.03
C LEU A 127 -2.02 -9.28 -17.39
N ASN A 128 -1.26 -9.55 -18.45
CA ASN A 128 -1.63 -9.23 -19.83
C ASN A 128 -2.72 -10.17 -20.40
N TYR A 129 -3.83 -10.30 -19.67
CA TYR A 129 -5.03 -10.98 -20.11
C TYR A 129 -6.07 -9.93 -20.50
N PRO A 130 -6.85 -10.15 -21.58
CA PRO A 130 -7.87 -9.18 -22.00
C PRO A 130 -8.85 -8.91 -20.85
N GLY A 131 -9.03 -7.63 -20.51
CA GLY A 131 -9.97 -7.16 -19.47
C GLY A 131 -9.38 -6.97 -18.07
N VAL A 132 -8.37 -7.75 -17.65
CA VAL A 132 -7.80 -7.65 -16.30
C VAL A 132 -7.10 -6.31 -16.04
N PRO A 133 -6.26 -5.78 -16.95
CA PRO A 133 -5.65 -4.48 -16.71
C PRO A 133 -6.66 -3.33 -16.74
N GLY A 134 -7.71 -3.43 -17.57
CA GLY A 134 -8.81 -2.46 -17.59
C GLY A 134 -9.60 -2.44 -16.28
N LEU A 135 -9.82 -3.61 -15.67
CA LEU A 135 -10.45 -3.72 -14.34
C LEU A 135 -9.56 -3.10 -13.25
N PHE A 136 -8.25 -3.34 -13.30
CA PHE A 136 -7.29 -2.75 -12.37
C PHE A 136 -7.29 -1.23 -12.43
N VAL A 137 -7.17 -0.67 -13.64
CA VAL A 137 -7.17 0.78 -13.86
C VAL A 137 -8.51 1.40 -13.42
N SER A 138 -9.65 0.78 -13.76
CA SER A 138 -10.97 1.22 -13.31
C SER A 138 -11.09 1.26 -11.78
N SER A 139 -10.55 0.24 -11.10
CA SER A 139 -10.56 0.16 -9.63
C SER A 139 -9.66 1.23 -9.01
N LEU A 140 -8.50 1.50 -9.62
CA LEU A 140 -7.58 2.55 -9.18
C LEU A 140 -8.24 3.93 -9.27
N PHE A 141 -8.89 4.24 -10.40
CA PHE A 141 -9.63 5.50 -10.55
C PHE A 141 -10.82 5.59 -9.59
N SER A 142 -11.56 4.50 -9.39
CA SER A 142 -12.65 4.47 -8.41
C SER A 142 -12.20 4.66 -6.96
N GLY A 143 -10.95 4.34 -6.63
CA GLY A 143 -10.40 4.56 -5.28
C GLY A 143 -9.79 5.95 -5.10
N ALA A 144 -9.43 6.63 -6.18
CA ALA A 144 -8.83 7.96 -6.16
C ALA A 144 -9.87 9.10 -6.20
N LEU A 145 -11.06 8.83 -6.77
CA LEU A 145 -12.17 9.76 -6.90
C LEU A 145 -13.14 9.65 -5.71
#